data_AF-A0A0Q0UAJ7-F1
#
_entry.id   AF-A0A0Q0UAJ7-F1
#
_cell.length_a   1.000
_cell.length_b   1.000
_cell.length_c   1.000
_cell.angle_alpha   90.00
_cell.angle_beta   90.00
_cell.angle_gamma   90.00
#
_symmetry.space_group_name_H-M   'P 1'
#
loop_
_entity.id
_entity.type
_entity.pdbx_description
1 polymer ?
#
loop_
_entity_poly.entity_id
_entity_poly.type
_entity_poly.pdbx_seq_one_letter_code
_entity_poly.pdbx_strand_id
1 'polypeptide(L)'
;MSLSSTVSPAARAPRLLVVSDFDGTLAGISEDPMNVPVESASIAALSALAGMPDTRVVILSGRNLAQLDIVCPTRPPILRVGSHGAEPEGHDATLTPEQRATLDALAAELEALCEGVEGAFVEYKPYQRVFHYIRVRDESLMHRLLDEVAALDPRGTHVTWGKRVVEFSVSTATKGTWLSEEIARWRPDATVFLGDDTTDEHGFKVLGTGDLSVKVGPGETAATTRVNTIAEVGELLHALARTRAERIDVAMLTAEQRHALATAEMAAVRAQLSPEQQETAQEALPAEIMERAHSLAAEEGARTYFPAL
;
A
#
# COMPACT_ATOMS: atom_id res chain seq x y z
N MET A 1 24.81 -4.64 3.60
CA MET A 1 24.55 -3.20 3.32
C MET A 1 23.61 -2.69 4.39
N SER A 2 23.74 -1.45 4.87
CA SER A 2 22.78 -0.88 5.82
C SER A 2 21.53 -0.37 5.09
N LEU A 3 20.35 -0.40 5.72
CA LEU A 3 19.11 0.12 5.14
C LEU A 3 19.28 1.56 4.63
N SER A 4 20.01 2.39 5.37
CA SER A 4 20.30 3.78 4.98
C SER A 4 21.11 3.88 3.68
N SER A 5 22.09 2.99 3.45
CA SER A 5 22.84 2.97 2.19
C SER A 5 21.98 2.54 0.99
N THR A 6 21.00 1.66 1.23
CA THR A 6 20.08 1.17 0.20
C THR A 6 19.10 2.25 -0.27
N VAL A 7 18.50 2.99 0.67
CA VAL A 7 17.47 3.99 0.33
C VAL A 7 18.04 5.34 -0.14
N SER A 8 19.30 5.64 0.21
CA SER A 8 19.90 6.96 0.00
C SER A 8 19.85 7.48 -1.44
N PRO A 9 20.14 6.70 -2.49
CA PRO A 9 20.06 7.18 -3.88
C PRO A 9 18.66 7.69 -4.24
N ALA A 10 17.61 6.89 -3.97
CA ALA A 10 16.23 7.26 -4.26
C ALA A 10 15.74 8.41 -3.36
N ALA A 11 16.03 8.35 -2.05
CA ALA A 11 15.66 9.40 -1.10
C ALA A 11 16.19 10.78 -1.50
N ARG A 12 17.39 10.80 -2.10
CA ARG A 12 18.10 11.99 -2.55
C ARG A 12 17.73 12.43 -3.97
N ALA A 13 16.79 11.80 -4.65
CA ALA A 13 16.34 12.27 -5.96
C ALA A 13 15.56 13.61 -5.83
N PRO A 14 15.53 14.51 -6.81
CA PRO A 14 14.72 15.74 -6.69
C PRO A 14 13.24 15.47 -6.46
N ARG A 15 12.62 14.65 -7.30
CA ARG A 15 11.21 14.24 -7.17
C ARG A 15 11.12 12.75 -6.86
N LEU A 16 10.51 12.41 -5.73
CA LEU A 16 10.44 11.05 -5.22
C LEU A 16 9.00 10.52 -5.27
N LEU A 17 8.79 9.42 -5.96
CA LEU A 17 7.53 8.65 -5.91
C LEU A 17 7.74 7.43 -5.00
N VAL A 18 6.92 7.29 -3.97
CA VAL A 18 6.91 6.13 -3.08
C VAL A 18 5.58 5.41 -3.27
N VAL A 19 5.63 4.16 -3.71
CA VAL A 19 4.46 3.32 -3.90
C VAL A 19 4.62 2.09 -3.00
N SER A 20 3.57 1.70 -2.31
CA SER A 20 3.58 0.50 -1.48
C SER A 20 2.33 -0.30 -1.73
N ASP A 21 2.49 -1.62 -1.85
CA ASP A 21 1.40 -2.54 -1.60
C ASP A 21 0.93 -2.46 -0.15
N PHE A 22 -0.25 -3.00 0.13
CA PHE A 22 -0.85 -3.00 1.45
C PHE A 22 -0.75 -4.36 2.15
N ASP A 23 -1.47 -5.38 1.70
CA ASP A 23 -1.43 -6.71 2.30
C ASP A 23 -0.05 -7.33 2.14
N GLY A 24 0.43 -8.06 3.15
CA GLY A 24 1.78 -8.65 3.17
C GLY A 24 2.95 -7.66 3.22
N THR A 25 2.69 -6.36 3.04
CA THR A 25 3.71 -5.30 2.97
C THR A 25 3.57 -4.28 4.11
N LEU A 26 2.46 -3.53 4.15
CA LEU A 26 2.13 -2.58 5.22
C LEU A 26 1.25 -3.20 6.31
N ALA A 27 0.59 -4.30 5.99
CA ALA A 27 -0.22 -5.08 6.91
C ALA A 27 0.13 -6.57 6.80
N GLY A 28 0.07 -7.30 7.90
CA GLY A 28 0.22 -8.75 7.88
C GLY A 28 -0.98 -9.45 7.24
N ILE A 29 -0.82 -10.74 6.94
CA ILE A 29 -1.89 -11.58 6.41
C ILE A 29 -2.75 -12.09 7.56
N SER A 30 -4.07 -12.05 7.40
CA SER A 30 -5.06 -12.50 8.39
C SER A 30 -6.10 -13.42 7.76
N GLU A 31 -6.69 -14.31 8.56
CA GLU A 31 -7.83 -15.14 8.14
C GLU A 31 -9.10 -14.30 7.95
N ASP A 32 -9.23 -13.21 8.72
CA ASP A 32 -10.26 -12.20 8.50
C ASP A 32 -9.68 -11.08 7.62
N PRO A 33 -10.08 -10.98 6.34
CA PRO A 33 -9.55 -9.96 5.45
C PRO A 33 -9.90 -8.55 5.90
N MET A 34 -10.89 -8.34 6.78
CA MET A 34 -11.25 -7.02 7.29
C MET A 34 -10.56 -6.67 8.62
N ASN A 35 -9.77 -7.59 9.17
CA ASN A 35 -9.02 -7.40 10.41
C ASN A 35 -7.58 -7.86 10.21
N VAL A 36 -6.78 -7.00 9.58
CA VAL A 36 -5.35 -7.23 9.33
C VAL A 36 -4.48 -6.41 10.28
N PRO A 37 -3.39 -6.98 10.83
CA PRO A 37 -2.48 -6.24 11.68
C PRO A 37 -1.65 -5.26 10.83
N VAL A 38 -1.89 -3.97 10.98
CA VAL A 38 -1.19 -2.91 10.25
C VAL A 38 0.11 -2.53 10.97
N GLU A 39 1.21 -2.44 10.22
CA GLU A 39 2.49 -1.96 10.74
C GLU A 39 2.47 -0.44 10.92
N SER A 40 2.26 -0.01 12.15
CA SER A 40 2.13 1.39 12.53
C SER A 40 3.34 2.26 12.15
N ALA A 41 4.56 1.71 12.22
CA ALA A 41 5.77 2.44 11.86
C ALA A 41 5.78 2.79 10.35
N SER A 42 5.31 1.87 9.51
CA SER A 42 5.18 2.08 8.07
C SER A 42 4.17 3.19 7.75
N ILE A 43 2.99 3.16 8.38
CA ILE A 43 1.95 4.19 8.17
C ILE A 43 2.46 5.57 8.58
N ALA A 44 3.15 5.67 9.70
CA ALA A 44 3.72 6.93 10.17
C ALA A 44 4.79 7.47 9.21
N ALA A 45 5.71 6.61 8.75
CA ALA A 45 6.75 6.98 7.80
C ALA A 45 6.19 7.43 6.44
N LEU A 46 5.17 6.73 5.92
CA LEU A 46 4.48 7.12 4.68
C LEU A 46 3.76 8.47 4.83
N SER A 47 3.16 8.72 6.00
CA SER A 47 2.51 10.01 6.28
C SER A 47 3.50 11.17 6.32
N ALA A 48 4.67 10.96 6.95
CA ALA A 48 5.75 11.94 6.94
C ALA A 48 6.27 12.21 5.52
N LEU A 49 6.54 11.15 4.74
CA LEU A 49 6.97 11.26 3.34
C LEU A 49 5.94 12.00 2.49
N ALA A 50 4.65 11.73 2.66
CA ALA A 50 3.58 12.37 1.89
C ALA A 50 3.46 13.86 2.18
N GLY A 51 3.83 14.28 3.39
CA GLY A 51 3.93 15.69 3.73
C GLY A 51 5.05 16.39 2.97
N MET A 52 6.17 15.74 2.67
CA MET A 52 7.39 16.41 2.21
C MET A 52 7.29 16.99 0.78
N PRO A 53 7.93 18.14 0.50
CA PRO A 53 7.97 18.71 -0.84
C PRO A 53 8.56 17.74 -1.87
N ASP A 54 8.04 17.83 -3.09
CA ASP A 54 8.44 17.01 -4.24
C ASP A 54 8.43 15.49 -3.94
N THR A 55 7.55 15.07 -3.04
CA THR A 55 7.39 13.67 -2.62
C THR A 55 5.94 13.26 -2.81
N ARG A 56 5.69 12.16 -3.52
CA ARG A 56 4.36 11.59 -3.71
C ARG A 56 4.34 10.21 -3.11
N VAL A 57 3.32 9.92 -2.31
CA VAL A 57 3.13 8.63 -1.67
C VAL A 57 1.81 8.01 -2.13
N VAL A 58 1.85 6.73 -2.49
CA VAL A 58 0.71 5.99 -3.01
C VAL A 58 0.61 4.61 -2.37
N ILE A 59 -0.58 4.27 -1.89
CA ILE A 59 -0.95 2.89 -1.56
C ILE A 59 -1.59 2.26 -2.79
N LEU A 60 -0.97 1.22 -3.35
CA LEU A 60 -1.42 0.51 -4.54
C LEU A 60 -1.75 -0.94 -4.18
N SER A 61 -3.03 -1.25 -4.00
CA SER A 61 -3.47 -2.54 -3.46
C SER A 61 -4.32 -3.34 -4.45
N GLY A 62 -4.36 -4.65 -4.24
CA GLY A 62 -5.37 -5.52 -4.84
C GLY A 62 -6.77 -5.37 -4.24
N ARG A 63 -6.86 -4.85 -3.00
CA ARG A 63 -8.15 -4.49 -2.37
C ARG A 63 -8.85 -3.41 -3.17
N ASN A 64 -10.18 -3.44 -3.20
CA ASN A 64 -10.94 -2.30 -3.71
C ASN A 64 -10.86 -1.11 -2.72
N LEU A 65 -11.20 0.10 -3.18
CA LEU A 65 -11.10 1.30 -2.33
C LEU A 65 -11.98 1.19 -1.08
N ALA A 66 -13.18 0.61 -1.18
CA ALA A 66 -14.08 0.44 -0.05
C ALA A 66 -13.48 -0.45 1.06
N GLN A 67 -12.74 -1.50 0.69
CA GLN A 67 -11.99 -2.32 1.63
C GLN A 67 -10.83 -1.54 2.24
N LEU A 68 -10.05 -0.82 1.42
CA LEU A 68 -8.96 0.03 1.90
C LEU A 68 -9.43 1.12 2.88
N ASP A 69 -10.61 1.72 2.66
CA ASP A 69 -11.20 2.70 3.58
C ASP A 69 -11.38 2.17 5.00
N ILE A 70 -11.60 0.86 5.13
CA ILE A 70 -11.82 0.22 6.43
C ILE A 70 -10.49 -0.17 7.08
N VAL A 71 -9.56 -0.74 6.31
CA VAL A 71 -8.37 -1.40 6.86
C VAL A 71 -7.10 -0.54 6.83
N CYS A 72 -7.02 0.46 5.95
CA CYS A 72 -5.81 1.25 5.74
C CYS A 72 -5.95 2.61 6.43
N PRO A 73 -5.29 2.83 7.59
CA PRO A 73 -5.44 4.05 8.39
C PRO A 73 -4.64 5.25 7.84
N THR A 74 -4.49 5.35 6.51
CA THR A 74 -3.84 6.48 5.83
C THR A 74 -4.83 7.60 5.54
N ARG A 75 -4.32 8.82 5.39
CA ARG A 75 -5.11 10.01 5.07
C ARG A 75 -4.44 10.81 3.94
N PRO A 76 -5.15 11.72 3.27
CA PRO A 76 -4.52 12.70 2.40
C PRO A 76 -3.33 13.39 3.10
N PRO A 77 -2.24 13.68 2.38
CA PRO A 77 -2.09 13.62 0.92
C PRO A 77 -1.63 12.27 0.35
N ILE A 78 -1.63 11.18 1.13
CA ILE A 78 -1.38 9.83 0.59
C ILE A 78 -2.49 9.48 -0.40
N LEU A 79 -2.12 9.13 -1.63
CA LEU A 79 -3.07 8.66 -2.64
C LEU A 79 -3.35 7.18 -2.45
N ARG A 80 -4.57 6.74 -2.71
CA ARG A 80 -4.96 5.33 -2.65
C ARG A 80 -5.42 4.85 -4.00
N VAL A 81 -5.04 3.65 -4.37
CA VAL A 81 -5.41 3.02 -5.62
C VAL A 81 -5.76 1.57 -5.34
N GLY A 82 -7.02 1.23 -5.54
CA GLY A 82 -7.54 -0.11 -5.36
C GLY A 82 -7.54 -0.93 -6.64
N SER A 83 -8.02 -2.16 -6.51
CA SER A 83 -8.32 -3.07 -7.61
C SER A 83 -7.12 -3.26 -8.57
N HIS A 84 -5.92 -3.45 -8.01
CA HIS A 84 -4.65 -3.63 -8.73
C HIS A 84 -4.28 -2.46 -9.67
N GLY A 85 -4.79 -1.25 -9.44
CA GLY A 85 -4.55 -0.09 -10.31
C GLY A 85 -5.79 0.40 -11.05
N ALA A 86 -6.87 -0.37 -11.07
CA ALA A 86 -8.10 -0.03 -11.79
C ALA A 86 -8.94 1.05 -11.09
N GLU A 87 -8.70 1.30 -9.81
CA GLU A 87 -9.58 2.15 -8.98
C GLU A 87 -8.79 3.24 -8.25
N PRO A 88 -8.34 4.31 -8.95
CA PRO A 88 -7.71 5.45 -8.30
C PRO A 88 -8.70 6.22 -7.43
N GLU A 89 -8.27 6.61 -6.24
CA GLU A 89 -9.08 7.46 -5.34
C GLU A 89 -9.48 8.77 -6.01
N GLY A 90 -10.69 9.25 -5.67
CA GLY A 90 -11.29 10.45 -6.27
C GLY A 90 -11.83 10.25 -7.69
N HIS A 91 -11.80 9.02 -8.20
CA HIS A 91 -12.38 8.64 -9.48
C HIS A 91 -13.36 7.49 -9.27
N ASP A 92 -14.59 7.65 -9.77
CA ASP A 92 -15.55 6.54 -9.76
C ASP A 92 -15.06 5.40 -10.66
N ALA A 93 -15.46 4.17 -10.32
CA ALA A 93 -15.21 3.02 -11.17
C ALA A 93 -15.87 3.25 -12.54
N THR A 94 -15.05 3.46 -13.57
CA THR A 94 -15.52 3.82 -14.91
C THR A 94 -15.62 2.58 -15.79
N LEU A 95 -16.63 1.76 -15.50
CA LEU A 95 -16.99 0.64 -16.38
C LEU A 95 -17.67 1.16 -17.65
N THR A 96 -17.24 0.69 -18.82
CA THR A 96 -18.04 0.87 -20.05
C THR A 96 -19.36 0.09 -19.94
N PRO A 97 -20.40 0.44 -20.73
CA PRO A 97 -21.64 -0.33 -20.78
C PRO A 97 -21.40 -1.82 -21.07
N GLU A 98 -20.45 -2.13 -21.95
CA GLU A 98 -20.08 -3.49 -22.32
C GLU A 98 -19.41 -4.24 -21.17
N GLN A 99 -18.50 -3.58 -20.43
CA GLN A 99 -17.87 -4.16 -19.24
C GLN A 99 -18.91 -4.44 -18.15
N ARG A 100 -19.85 -3.52 -17.93
CA ARG A 100 -20.94 -3.71 -16.96
C ARG A 100 -21.82 -4.91 -17.36
N ALA A 101 -22.27 -4.96 -18.61
CA ALA A 101 -23.06 -6.08 -19.12
C ALA A 101 -22.32 -7.42 -19.00
N THR A 102 -21.00 -7.42 -19.22
CA THR A 102 -20.14 -8.60 -19.06
C THR A 102 -20.11 -9.07 -17.60
N LEU A 103 -19.89 -8.16 -16.65
CA LEU A 103 -19.88 -8.49 -15.22
C LEU A 103 -21.25 -8.95 -14.71
N ASP A 104 -22.34 -8.37 -15.21
CA ASP A 104 -23.70 -8.77 -14.83
C ASP A 104 -24.06 -10.15 -15.38
N ALA A 105 -23.65 -10.46 -16.61
CA ALA A 105 -23.83 -11.80 -17.20
C ALA A 105 -23.04 -12.87 -16.44
N LEU A 106 -21.76 -12.60 -16.14
CA LEU A 106 -20.92 -13.50 -15.34
C LEU A 106 -21.49 -13.69 -13.93
N ALA A 107 -22.00 -12.62 -13.31
CA ALA A 107 -22.63 -12.72 -11.99
C ALA A 107 -23.80 -13.69 -12.02
N ALA A 108 -24.71 -13.56 -12.98
CA ALA A 108 -25.88 -14.44 -13.09
C ALA A 108 -25.48 -15.92 -13.29
N GLU A 109 -24.47 -16.19 -14.12
CA GLU A 109 -23.96 -17.56 -14.34
C GLU A 109 -23.31 -18.13 -13.08
N LEU A 110 -22.45 -17.35 -12.41
CA LEU A 110 -21.78 -17.79 -11.19
C LEU A 110 -22.76 -17.96 -10.01
N GLU A 111 -23.78 -17.11 -9.90
CA GLU A 111 -24.82 -17.24 -8.88
C GLU A 111 -25.65 -18.50 -9.07
N ALA A 112 -25.95 -18.88 -10.32
CA ALA A 112 -26.62 -20.15 -10.61
C ALA A 112 -25.78 -21.35 -10.15
N LEU A 113 -24.45 -21.29 -10.28
CA LEU A 113 -23.54 -22.33 -9.77
C LEU A 113 -23.50 -22.39 -8.23
N CYS A 114 -23.73 -21.26 -7.56
CA CYS A 114 -23.79 -21.21 -6.09
C CYS A 114 -25.13 -21.65 -5.51
N GLU A 115 -26.19 -21.78 -6.32
CA GLU A 115 -27.54 -22.07 -5.83
C GLU A 115 -27.60 -23.44 -5.13
N GLY A 116 -28.00 -23.45 -3.86
CA GLY A 116 -28.07 -24.67 -3.05
C GLY A 116 -26.72 -25.25 -2.63
N VAL A 117 -25.60 -24.58 -2.94
CA VAL A 117 -24.25 -25.00 -2.55
C VAL A 117 -23.83 -24.27 -1.29
N GLU A 118 -23.83 -24.97 -0.15
CA GLU A 118 -23.32 -24.40 1.09
C GLU A 118 -21.81 -24.11 0.98
N GLY A 119 -21.45 -22.84 1.15
CA GLY A 119 -20.07 -22.38 1.19
C GLY A 119 -19.47 -21.93 -0.14
N ALA A 120 -20.26 -21.91 -1.21
CA ALA A 120 -19.95 -21.18 -2.44
C ALA A 120 -20.72 -19.85 -2.50
N PHE A 121 -20.08 -18.79 -2.99
CA PHE A 121 -20.73 -17.47 -3.17
C PHE A 121 -19.99 -16.62 -4.20
N VAL A 122 -20.68 -15.62 -4.74
CA VAL A 122 -20.09 -14.62 -5.64
C VAL A 122 -19.79 -13.35 -4.85
N GLU A 123 -18.53 -12.94 -4.83
CA GLU A 123 -18.13 -11.62 -4.35
C GLU A 123 -18.14 -10.63 -5.53
N TYR A 124 -18.78 -9.49 -5.28
CA TYR A 124 -18.90 -8.39 -6.21
C TYR A 124 -17.83 -7.35 -5.92
N LYS A 125 -16.90 -7.18 -6.86
CA LYS A 125 -15.91 -6.10 -6.83
C LYS A 125 -16.19 -5.11 -7.97
N PRO A 126 -15.65 -3.89 -7.90
CA PRO A 126 -15.91 -2.86 -8.91
C PRO A 126 -15.61 -3.32 -10.35
N TYR A 127 -14.54 -4.08 -10.55
CA TYR A 127 -14.11 -4.55 -11.88
C TYR A 127 -14.12 -6.07 -12.02
N GLN A 128 -14.60 -6.80 -11.01
CA GLN A 128 -14.51 -8.25 -10.97
C GLN A 128 -15.78 -8.92 -10.46
N ARG A 129 -15.96 -10.17 -10.89
CA ARG A 129 -16.81 -11.16 -10.22
C ARG A 129 -15.91 -12.28 -9.75
N VAL A 130 -16.04 -12.62 -8.47
CA VAL A 130 -15.12 -13.52 -7.81
C VAL A 130 -15.92 -14.68 -7.24
N PHE A 131 -15.74 -15.86 -7.81
CA PHE A 131 -16.37 -17.09 -7.35
C PHE A 131 -15.57 -17.69 -6.20
N HIS A 132 -16.12 -17.66 -5.00
CA HIS A 132 -15.52 -18.24 -3.81
C HIS A 132 -16.10 -19.63 -3.55
N TYR A 133 -15.22 -20.58 -3.25
CA TYR A 133 -15.60 -21.95 -2.84
C TYR A 133 -14.79 -22.43 -1.62
N ILE A 134 -14.26 -21.47 -0.85
CA ILE A 134 -13.41 -21.73 0.32
C ILE A 134 -14.13 -22.52 1.43
N ARG A 135 -15.45 -22.40 1.54
CA ARG A 135 -16.25 -23.07 2.57
C ARG A 135 -16.91 -24.36 2.08
N VAL A 136 -16.73 -24.72 0.80
CA VAL A 136 -17.21 -26.00 0.26
C VAL A 136 -16.33 -27.14 0.78
N ARG A 137 -16.93 -28.05 1.54
CA ARG A 137 -16.24 -29.17 2.21
C ARG A 137 -16.25 -30.46 1.41
N ASP A 138 -17.26 -30.66 0.56
CA ASP A 138 -17.35 -31.84 -0.30
C ASP A 138 -16.42 -31.68 -1.52
N GLU A 139 -15.40 -32.54 -1.60
CA GLU A 139 -14.40 -32.48 -2.67
C GLU A 139 -14.97 -32.83 -4.05
N SER A 140 -15.95 -33.73 -4.12
CA SER A 140 -16.57 -34.11 -5.39
C SER A 140 -17.41 -32.96 -5.95
N LEU A 141 -18.14 -32.26 -5.07
CA LEU A 141 -18.88 -31.06 -5.42
C LEU A 141 -17.94 -29.93 -5.83
N MET A 142 -16.85 -29.74 -5.08
CA MET A 142 -15.83 -28.74 -5.41
C MET A 142 -15.26 -28.95 -6.81
N HIS A 143 -14.85 -30.17 -7.17
CA HIS A 143 -14.32 -30.44 -8.51
C HIS A 143 -15.36 -30.19 -9.60
N ARG A 144 -16.62 -30.61 -9.40
CA ARG A 144 -17.70 -30.32 -10.36
C ARG A 144 -17.90 -28.83 -10.56
N LEU A 145 -17.94 -28.04 -9.48
CA LEU A 145 -18.08 -26.58 -9.58
C LEU A 145 -16.92 -25.96 -10.35
N LEU A 146 -15.68 -26.44 -10.13
CA LEU A 146 -14.53 -25.94 -10.86
C LEU A 146 -14.57 -26.29 -12.34
N ASP A 147 -15.03 -27.49 -12.69
CA ASP A 147 -15.25 -27.88 -14.09
C ASP A 147 -16.33 -27.01 -14.75
N GLU A 148 -17.42 -26.72 -14.03
CA GLU A 148 -18.50 -25.85 -14.51
C GLU A 148 -18.05 -24.40 -14.67
N VAL A 149 -17.30 -23.85 -13.69
CA VAL A 149 -16.70 -22.51 -13.79
C VAL A 149 -15.68 -22.43 -14.94
N ALA A 150 -14.86 -23.48 -15.14
CA ALA A 150 -13.90 -23.55 -16.23
C ALA A 150 -14.57 -23.61 -17.62
N ALA A 151 -15.81 -24.08 -17.69
CA ALA A 151 -16.59 -24.17 -18.92
C ALA A 151 -17.33 -22.85 -19.26
N LEU A 152 -17.38 -21.87 -18.36
CA LEU A 152 -17.99 -20.58 -18.62
C LEU A 152 -17.23 -19.82 -19.73
N ASP A 153 -17.97 -19.10 -20.56
CA ASP A 153 -17.37 -18.15 -21.49
C ASP A 153 -16.79 -16.97 -20.69
N PRO A 154 -15.47 -16.71 -20.73
CA PRO A 154 -14.88 -15.61 -20.00
C PRO A 154 -15.30 -14.25 -20.57
N ARG A 155 -15.94 -14.18 -21.76
CA ARG A 155 -16.48 -12.93 -22.34
C ARG A 155 -15.42 -11.83 -22.47
N GLY A 156 -14.17 -12.22 -22.74
CA GLY A 156 -13.03 -11.32 -22.82
C GLY A 156 -12.46 -10.84 -21.48
N THR A 157 -12.96 -11.34 -20.35
CA THR A 157 -12.35 -11.10 -19.04
C THR A 157 -11.04 -11.85 -18.87
N HIS A 158 -10.16 -11.29 -18.03
CA HIS A 158 -9.00 -12.01 -17.53
C HIS A 158 -9.43 -12.91 -16.38
N VAL A 159 -9.15 -14.22 -16.49
CA VAL A 159 -9.51 -15.21 -15.47
C VAL A 159 -8.29 -15.61 -14.65
N THR A 160 -8.38 -15.41 -13.33
CA THR A 160 -7.32 -15.79 -12.39
C THR A 160 -7.81 -16.89 -11.47
N TRP A 161 -7.09 -18.01 -11.44
CA TRP A 161 -7.36 -19.14 -10.55
C TRP A 161 -6.54 -18.99 -9.27
N GLY A 162 -7.22 -18.63 -8.19
CA GLY A 162 -6.60 -18.46 -6.87
C GLY A 162 -6.82 -19.67 -5.97
N LYS A 163 -6.28 -19.58 -4.75
CA LYS A 163 -6.53 -20.59 -3.72
C LYS A 163 -8.00 -20.47 -3.26
N ARG A 164 -8.83 -21.45 -3.64
CA ARG A 164 -10.25 -21.51 -3.27
C ARG A 164 -11.11 -20.37 -3.83
N VAL A 165 -10.67 -19.79 -4.96
CA VAL A 165 -11.37 -18.71 -5.64
C VAL A 165 -11.08 -18.69 -7.14
N VAL A 166 -12.03 -18.25 -7.96
CA VAL A 166 -11.83 -17.94 -9.38
C VAL A 166 -12.30 -16.51 -9.64
N GLU A 167 -11.41 -15.65 -10.13
CA GLU A 167 -11.69 -14.23 -10.38
C GLU A 167 -11.80 -13.96 -11.88
N PHE A 168 -12.89 -13.31 -12.29
CA PHE A 168 -13.11 -12.80 -13.64
C PHE A 168 -13.02 -11.26 -13.62
N SER A 169 -12.03 -10.69 -14.32
CA SER A 169 -11.80 -9.24 -14.36
C SER A 169 -12.03 -8.65 -15.75
N VAL A 170 -12.85 -7.60 -15.83
CA VAL A 170 -13.00 -6.77 -17.05
C VAL A 170 -11.91 -5.70 -17.18
N SER A 171 -11.09 -5.53 -16.15
CA SER A 171 -9.94 -4.63 -16.17
C SER A 171 -8.68 -5.39 -16.53
N THR A 172 -7.89 -4.79 -17.42
CA THR A 172 -6.51 -5.23 -17.74
C THR A 172 -5.47 -4.46 -16.94
N ALA A 173 -5.88 -3.59 -16.03
CA ALA A 173 -4.96 -2.84 -15.19
C ALA A 173 -4.20 -3.80 -14.28
N THR A 174 -2.90 -3.57 -14.19
CA THR A 174 -2.00 -4.23 -13.26
C THR A 174 -1.25 -3.18 -12.46
N LYS A 175 -0.65 -3.58 -11.33
CA LYS A 175 0.22 -2.68 -10.56
C LYS A 175 1.33 -2.09 -11.44
N GLY A 176 1.87 -2.87 -12.36
CA GLY A 176 2.90 -2.42 -13.32
C GLY A 176 2.41 -1.41 -14.35
N THR A 177 1.24 -1.63 -14.96
CA THR A 177 0.69 -0.67 -15.94
C THR A 177 0.34 0.64 -15.25
N TRP A 178 -0.30 0.59 -14.07
CA TRP A 178 -0.61 1.78 -13.29
C TRP A 178 0.67 2.54 -12.88
N LEU A 179 1.68 1.83 -12.39
CA LEU A 179 2.94 2.44 -11.96
C LEU A 179 3.66 3.11 -13.14
N SER A 180 3.68 2.47 -14.32
CA SER A 180 4.26 3.04 -15.54
C SER A 180 3.55 4.32 -15.98
N GLU A 181 2.21 4.33 -15.92
CA GLU A 181 1.40 5.51 -16.25
C GLU A 181 1.64 6.65 -15.26
N GLU A 182 1.71 6.36 -13.96
CA GLU A 182 1.97 7.37 -12.94
C GLU A 182 3.41 7.92 -13.04
N ILE A 183 4.41 7.09 -13.33
CA ILE A 183 5.77 7.54 -13.61
C ILE A 183 5.78 8.48 -14.83
N ALA A 184 5.11 8.11 -15.93
CA ALA A 184 5.06 8.94 -17.13
C ALA A 184 4.33 10.28 -16.89
N ARG A 185 3.27 10.26 -16.06
CA ARG A 185 2.45 11.42 -15.72
C ARG A 185 3.14 12.36 -14.75
N TRP A 186 3.61 11.84 -13.62
CA TRP A 186 4.19 12.64 -12.55
C TRP A 186 5.65 12.97 -12.79
N ARG A 187 6.38 12.12 -13.54
CA ARG A 187 7.82 12.26 -13.86
C ARG A 187 8.70 12.38 -12.60
N PRO A 188 8.72 11.33 -11.74
CA PRO A 188 9.70 11.23 -10.66
C PRO A 188 11.12 11.14 -11.21
N ASP A 189 12.10 11.59 -10.42
CA ASP A 189 13.52 11.31 -10.67
C ASP A 189 13.96 9.98 -10.05
N ALA A 190 13.22 9.50 -9.03
CA ALA A 190 13.33 8.14 -8.53
C ALA A 190 11.98 7.64 -7.98
N THR A 191 11.75 6.35 -8.15
CA THR A 191 10.59 5.63 -7.66
C THR A 191 11.02 4.55 -6.68
N VAL A 192 10.34 4.46 -5.55
CA VAL A 192 10.45 3.36 -4.59
C VAL A 192 9.16 2.56 -4.68
N PHE A 193 9.24 1.26 -4.92
CA PHE A 193 8.08 0.36 -4.89
C PHE A 193 8.32 -0.83 -3.96
N LEU A 194 7.38 -1.07 -3.04
CA LEU A 194 7.41 -2.19 -2.10
C LEU A 194 6.21 -3.11 -2.32
N GLY A 195 6.41 -4.42 -2.28
CA GLY A 195 5.36 -5.42 -2.45
C GLY A 195 5.79 -6.82 -2.03
N ASP A 196 4.84 -7.72 -1.76
CA ASP A 196 5.10 -9.07 -1.25
C ASP A 196 4.66 -10.21 -2.19
N ASP A 197 3.79 -9.96 -3.15
CA ASP A 197 3.17 -11.02 -3.94
C ASP A 197 3.55 -10.95 -5.43
N THR A 198 3.19 -12.01 -6.14
CA THR A 198 3.35 -12.19 -7.58
C THR A 198 2.78 -11.04 -8.41
N THR A 199 1.74 -10.35 -7.92
CA THR A 199 1.17 -9.19 -8.62
C THR A 199 2.10 -7.96 -8.59
N ASP A 200 2.95 -7.84 -7.57
CA ASP A 200 3.94 -6.77 -7.43
C ASP A 200 5.12 -6.94 -8.37
N GLU A 201 5.39 -8.16 -8.83
CA GLU A 201 6.42 -8.43 -9.84
C GLU A 201 6.16 -7.67 -11.14
N HIS A 202 4.89 -7.38 -11.48
CA HIS A 202 4.56 -6.49 -12.58
C HIS A 202 5.07 -5.05 -12.33
N GLY A 203 4.99 -4.57 -11.10
CA GLY A 203 5.51 -3.26 -10.71
C GLY A 203 7.04 -3.23 -10.64
N PHE A 204 7.69 -4.26 -10.12
CA PHE A 204 9.16 -4.28 -10.07
C PHE A 204 9.78 -4.28 -11.48
N LYS A 205 9.16 -4.97 -12.44
CA LYS A 205 9.64 -5.04 -13.83
C LYS A 205 9.60 -3.71 -14.60
N VAL A 206 8.82 -2.74 -14.14
CA VAL A 206 8.74 -1.42 -14.80
C VAL A 206 9.73 -0.41 -14.23
N LEU A 207 10.36 -0.73 -13.09
CA LEU A 207 11.36 0.14 -12.46
C LEU A 207 12.71 0.07 -13.17
N GLY A 208 13.36 1.23 -13.30
CA GLY A 208 14.59 1.42 -14.03
C GLY A 208 15.83 1.60 -13.15
N THR A 209 16.92 2.05 -13.77
CA THR A 209 18.15 2.38 -13.04
C THR A 209 17.94 3.63 -12.20
N GLY A 210 18.21 3.56 -10.90
CA GLY A 210 18.02 4.66 -9.95
C GLY A 210 16.75 4.53 -9.10
N ASP A 211 15.82 3.68 -9.52
CA ASP A 211 14.66 3.27 -8.73
C ASP A 211 15.04 2.21 -7.70
N LEU A 212 14.19 2.07 -6.67
CA LEU A 212 14.33 1.06 -5.62
C LEU A 212 13.10 0.16 -5.61
N SER A 213 13.28 -1.09 -6.00
CA SER A 213 12.29 -2.15 -5.83
C SER A 213 12.60 -2.99 -4.59
N VAL A 214 11.61 -3.19 -3.73
CA VAL A 214 11.72 -3.93 -2.47
C VAL A 214 10.71 -5.07 -2.43
N LYS A 215 11.21 -6.31 -2.45
CA LYS A 215 10.39 -7.50 -2.18
C LYS A 215 10.27 -7.72 -0.67
N VAL A 216 9.06 -7.94 -0.18
CA VAL A 216 8.80 -8.33 1.20
C VAL A 216 8.63 -9.85 1.29
N GLY A 217 9.28 -10.49 2.26
CA GLY A 217 9.21 -11.93 2.46
C GLY A 217 9.97 -12.76 1.41
N PRO A 218 9.76 -14.09 1.36
CA PRO A 218 10.49 -15.00 0.47
C PRO A 218 9.97 -14.99 -0.99
N GLY A 219 10.53 -15.87 -1.84
CA GLY A 219 10.08 -16.08 -3.22
C GLY A 219 10.99 -15.46 -4.28
N GLU A 220 10.92 -15.94 -5.52
CA GLU A 220 11.63 -15.34 -6.66
C GLU A 220 11.13 -13.91 -6.90
N THR A 221 12.02 -13.02 -7.35
CA THR A 221 11.66 -11.62 -7.57
C THR A 221 12.56 -10.92 -8.57
N ALA A 222 11.99 -9.97 -9.31
CA ALA A 222 12.71 -8.97 -10.09
C ALA A 222 13.18 -7.77 -9.24
N ALA A 223 12.76 -7.69 -7.97
CA ALA A 223 13.16 -6.60 -7.08
C ALA A 223 14.67 -6.63 -6.78
N THR A 224 15.27 -5.44 -6.70
CA THR A 224 16.71 -5.25 -6.42
C THR A 224 17.08 -5.38 -4.95
N THR A 225 16.09 -5.28 -4.06
CA THR A 225 16.25 -5.34 -2.60
C THR A 225 15.18 -6.23 -2.01
N ARG A 226 15.49 -6.85 -0.88
CA ARG A 226 14.55 -7.67 -0.11
C ARG A 226 14.59 -7.31 1.37
N VAL A 227 13.41 -7.32 1.98
CA VAL A 227 13.20 -7.33 3.43
C VAL A 227 12.37 -8.56 3.79
N ASN A 228 12.51 -9.09 5.01
CA ASN A 228 11.90 -10.38 5.38
C ASN A 228 10.52 -10.22 6.01
N THR A 229 10.23 -9.07 6.63
CA THR A 229 9.04 -8.88 7.47
C THR A 229 8.43 -7.50 7.28
N ILE A 230 7.15 -7.35 7.66
CA ILE A 230 6.47 -6.05 7.68
C ILE A 230 7.13 -5.05 8.66
N ALA A 231 7.77 -5.54 9.74
CA ALA A 231 8.52 -4.68 10.65
C ALA A 231 9.76 -4.09 9.96
N GLU A 232 10.50 -4.89 9.19
CA GLU A 232 11.64 -4.41 8.38
C GLU A 232 11.19 -3.42 7.28
N VAL A 233 9.95 -3.53 6.77
CA VAL A 233 9.35 -2.51 5.89
C VAL A 233 9.24 -1.17 6.63
N GLY A 234 8.77 -1.18 7.87
CA GLY A 234 8.70 0.00 8.73
C GLY A 234 10.07 0.66 8.94
N GLU A 235 11.09 -0.14 9.23
CA GLU A 235 12.47 0.35 9.36
C GLU A 235 13.01 0.97 8.07
N LEU A 236 12.75 0.34 6.92
CA LEU A 236 13.18 0.83 5.61
C LEU A 236 12.49 2.16 5.25
N LEU A 237 11.18 2.23 5.43
CA LEU A 237 10.40 3.45 5.17
C LEU A 237 10.79 4.59 6.11
N HIS A 238 11.10 4.28 7.37
CA HIS A 238 11.62 5.27 8.31
C HIS A 238 13.00 5.79 7.89
N ALA A 239 13.90 4.90 7.45
CA ALA A 239 15.20 5.31 6.92
C ALA A 239 15.04 6.18 5.66
N LEU A 240 14.09 5.85 4.77
CA LEU A 240 13.76 6.62 3.58
C LEU A 240 13.25 8.03 3.96
N ALA A 241 12.30 8.12 4.89
CA ALA A 241 11.75 9.38 5.39
C ALA A 241 12.82 10.27 6.00
N ARG A 242 13.69 9.72 6.85
CA ARG A 242 14.80 10.46 7.46
C ARG A 242 15.78 10.98 6.40
N THR A 243 16.22 10.15 5.47
CA THR A 243 17.16 10.60 4.42
C THR A 243 16.52 11.60 3.45
N ARG A 244 15.21 11.48 3.20
CA ARG A 244 14.45 12.48 2.43
C ARG A 244 14.38 13.81 3.17
N ALA A 245 14.12 13.79 4.47
CA ALA A 245 14.14 14.96 5.33
C ALA A 245 15.55 15.59 5.43
N GLU A 246 16.62 14.81 5.43
CA GLU A 246 18.01 15.33 5.39
C GLU A 246 18.35 15.99 4.05
N ARG A 247 17.74 15.52 2.94
CA ARG A 247 17.89 16.13 1.61
C ARG A 247 17.18 17.47 1.56
N ILE A 248 15.99 17.55 2.16
CA ILE A 248 15.18 18.76 2.20
C ILE A 248 15.76 19.64 3.32
N ASP A 249 15.92 20.94 3.09
CA ASP A 249 16.28 21.81 4.21
C ASP A 249 15.11 21.78 5.21
N VAL A 250 15.30 21.19 6.39
CA VAL A 250 14.24 21.01 7.40
C VAL A 250 13.61 22.35 7.81
N ALA A 251 14.35 23.46 7.69
CA ALA A 251 13.83 24.81 7.89
C ALA A 251 12.80 25.23 6.83
N MET A 252 12.82 24.60 5.64
CA MET A 252 11.88 24.85 4.54
C MET A 252 10.58 24.03 4.66
N LEU A 253 10.51 23.08 5.60
CA LEU A 253 9.29 22.33 5.85
C LEU A 253 8.23 23.20 6.54
N THR A 254 6.99 23.09 6.11
CA THR A 254 5.85 23.70 6.81
C THR A 254 5.72 23.12 8.22
N ALA A 255 5.00 23.81 9.11
CA ALA A 255 4.77 23.33 10.47
C ALA A 255 4.11 21.94 10.50
N GLU A 256 3.17 21.69 9.58
CA GLU A 256 2.49 20.39 9.43
C GLU A 256 3.47 19.29 9.00
N GLN A 257 4.35 19.59 8.04
CA GLN A 257 5.37 18.66 7.55
C GLN A 257 6.39 18.32 8.64
N ARG A 258 6.84 19.33 9.42
CA ARG A 258 7.74 19.15 10.56
C ARG A 258 7.08 18.29 11.65
N HIS A 259 5.80 18.51 11.94
CA HIS A 259 5.07 17.72 12.92
C HIS A 259 4.93 16.26 12.49
N ALA A 260 4.50 16.01 11.25
CA ALA A 260 4.37 14.64 10.72
C ALA A 260 5.70 13.87 10.78
N LEU A 261 6.81 14.54 10.45
CA LEU A 261 8.15 13.96 10.57
C LEU A 261 8.50 13.61 12.03
N ALA A 262 8.32 14.55 12.96
CA ALA A 262 8.61 14.31 14.38
C ALA A 262 7.74 13.18 14.96
N THR A 263 6.46 13.12 14.60
CA THR A 263 5.56 12.03 15.02
C THR A 263 6.03 10.68 14.48
N ALA A 264 6.49 10.62 13.23
CA ALA A 264 7.01 9.38 12.64
C ALA A 264 8.32 8.94 13.32
N GLU A 265 9.22 9.87 13.63
CA GLU A 265 10.44 9.57 14.39
C GLU A 265 10.13 9.04 15.78
N MET A 266 9.19 9.67 16.49
CA MET A 266 8.75 9.20 17.80
C MET A 266 8.11 7.81 17.74
N ALA A 267 7.29 7.54 16.72
CA ALA A 267 6.68 6.23 16.53
C ALA A 267 7.74 5.15 16.25
N ALA A 268 8.75 5.45 15.43
CA ALA A 268 9.84 4.52 15.16
C ALA A 268 10.71 4.25 16.38
N VAL A 269 11.03 5.28 17.17
CA VAL A 269 11.71 5.10 18.46
C VAL A 269 10.86 4.22 19.38
N ARG A 270 9.55 4.44 19.44
CA ARG A 270 8.64 3.63 20.27
C ARG A 270 8.54 2.19 19.80
N ALA A 271 8.55 1.93 18.50
CA ALA A 271 8.52 0.58 17.92
C ALA A 271 9.77 -0.25 18.28
N GLN A 272 10.90 0.40 18.59
CA GLN A 272 12.14 -0.25 19.03
C GLN A 272 12.16 -0.57 20.53
N LEU A 273 11.20 -0.07 21.30
CA LEU A 273 11.06 -0.35 22.73
C LEU A 273 10.34 -1.70 22.94
N SER A 274 10.73 -2.44 23.97
CA SER A 274 10.01 -3.64 24.41
C SER A 274 8.59 -3.30 24.88
N PRO A 275 7.64 -4.24 24.91
CA PRO A 275 6.27 -3.97 25.39
C PRO A 275 6.23 -3.33 26.79
N GLU A 276 7.08 -3.78 27.72
CA GLU A 276 7.23 -3.20 29.06
C GLU A 276 7.76 -1.76 29.01
N GLN A 277 8.69 -1.47 28.09
CA GLN A 277 9.23 -0.12 27.87
C GLN A 277 8.21 0.80 27.19
N GLN A 278 7.35 0.27 26.31
CA GLN A 278 6.27 1.03 25.63
C GLN A 278 5.14 1.45 26.58
N GLU A 279 4.82 0.59 27.56
CA GLU A 279 3.84 0.84 28.62
C GLU A 279 4.37 1.91 29.60
N THR A 280 5.65 1.81 29.97
CA THR A 280 6.33 2.82 30.81
C THR A 280 6.47 4.18 30.09
N ALA A 281 6.74 4.19 28.79
CA ALA A 281 6.85 5.41 27.97
C ALA A 281 5.51 6.12 27.73
N GLN A 282 4.38 5.44 28.00
CA GLN A 282 3.04 6.02 27.88
C GLN A 282 2.73 7.02 29.01
N GLU A 283 3.42 6.90 30.15
CA GLU A 283 3.25 7.75 31.33
C GLU A 283 4.34 8.83 31.47
N ALA A 284 5.46 8.70 30.75
CA ALA A 284 6.53 9.69 30.75
C ALA A 284 7.16 9.81 29.36
N LEU A 285 6.83 10.88 28.62
CA LEU A 285 7.67 11.33 27.51
C LEU A 285 9.06 11.66 28.08
N PRO A 286 10.15 10.99 27.66
CA PRO A 286 11.48 11.29 28.15
C PRO A 286 11.80 12.76 27.88
N ALA A 287 12.20 13.50 28.92
CA ALA A 287 12.47 14.93 28.85
C ALA A 287 13.44 15.30 27.71
N GLU A 288 14.37 14.41 27.34
CA GLU A 288 15.33 14.57 26.25
C GLU A 288 14.68 14.60 24.84
N ILE A 289 13.54 13.92 24.63
CA ILE A 289 12.80 13.93 23.35
C ILE A 289 11.98 15.21 23.22
N MET A 290 11.36 15.64 24.33
CA MET A 290 10.73 16.96 24.43
C MET A 290 11.75 18.07 24.23
N GLU A 291 12.96 17.96 24.79
CA GLU A 291 14.02 18.96 24.65
C GLU A 291 14.55 19.06 23.21
N ARG A 292 14.60 17.94 22.45
CA ARG A 292 14.91 17.96 21.00
C ARG A 292 13.77 18.55 20.15
N ALA A 293 12.52 18.18 20.42
CA ALA A 293 11.35 18.75 19.75
C ALA A 293 11.19 20.25 20.05
N HIS A 294 11.45 20.65 21.30
CA HIS A 294 11.47 22.05 21.73
C HIS A 294 12.70 22.81 21.23
N SER A 295 13.87 22.18 21.11
CA SER A 295 15.07 22.80 20.50
C SER A 295 14.82 23.18 19.04
N LEU A 296 14.14 22.32 18.28
CA LEU A 296 13.73 22.59 16.90
C LEU A 296 12.63 23.68 16.81
N ALA A 297 11.85 23.87 17.88
CA ALA A 297 10.83 24.92 17.97
C ALA A 297 11.36 26.24 18.60
N ALA A 298 12.43 26.20 19.40
CA ALA A 298 12.94 27.33 20.18
C ALA A 298 13.97 28.18 19.42
N GLU A 299 14.56 27.65 18.33
CA GLU A 299 15.37 28.48 17.42
C GLU A 299 14.54 29.58 16.71
N GLU A 300 13.20 29.50 16.75
CA GLU A 300 12.27 30.57 16.31
C GLU A 300 12.17 31.76 17.28
N GLY A 301 12.82 31.72 18.45
CA GLY A 301 12.75 32.79 19.46
C GLY A 301 13.46 34.12 19.09
N ALA A 302 14.13 34.21 17.94
CA ALA A 302 14.92 35.38 17.57
C ALA A 302 14.63 35.89 16.15
N ARG A 303 13.37 36.18 15.82
CA ARG A 303 13.00 37.27 14.89
C ARG A 303 11.51 37.60 15.01
N THR A 304 11.23 38.41 16.02
CA THR A 304 10.02 39.22 16.15
C THR A 304 9.78 40.03 14.88
N TYR A 305 8.60 39.91 14.27
CA TYR A 305 7.93 41.04 13.62
C TYR A 305 6.42 40.76 13.55
N PHE A 306 5.70 41.16 14.60
CA PHE A 306 4.33 41.66 14.43
C PHE A 306 4.42 43.08 13.84
N PRO A 307 3.46 43.49 13.01
CA PRO A 307 2.42 44.33 13.60
C PRO A 307 0.99 43.94 13.21
N ALA A 308 0.17 43.98 14.26
CA ALA A 308 -1.25 44.30 14.40
C ALA A 308 -2.22 44.33 13.19
N LEU A 309 -3.36 43.68 13.46
CA LEU A 309 -4.71 43.70 12.86
C LEU A 309 -4.94 42.83 11.62
#